data_AF-A0A3D9XP39-F1
#
_entry.id   AF-A0A3D9XP39-F1
#
_cell.length_a   1.000
_cell.length_b   1.000
_cell.length_c   1.000
_cell.angle_alpha   90.00
_cell.angle_beta   90.00
_cell.angle_gamma   90.00
#
_symmetry.space_group_name_H-M   'P 1'
#
loop_
_entity.id
_entity.type
_entity.pdbx_description
1 polymer ?
#
loop_
_entity_poly.entity_id
_entity_poly.type
_entity_poly.pdbx_seq_one_letter_code
_entity_poly.pdbx_strand_id
1 'polypeptide(L)'
;MKTTVVCSGGLDSVSLAHMVAAQGSLTRLISFDYGQRHRKELDFAAAAARRLGVPHHVIDMRGVGAVLTGSALTGGAEVPDGHYAEETMRITVVPNRNAIMLTIAFGMAAAMGDEAVATAVHGGDHFIYPDCRPAFTEAFQHMQDAALDGYAQLRLLTPFVHRTKADIVAEGARHGTPFAETWSCYKGGAVHCGRCGTCVERREAFHLAGIPDPTAYEDADFWRQAIAERGRA
;
A
#
# COMPACT_ATOMS: atom_id res chain seq x y z
N MET A 1 -0.15 18.75 13.06
CA MET A 1 -0.87 17.48 12.98
C MET A 1 0.15 16.34 12.96
N LYS A 2 0.51 15.80 14.11
CA LYS A 2 1.37 14.60 14.23
C LYS A 2 0.72 13.42 13.51
N THR A 3 1.45 12.78 12.59
CA THR A 3 0.87 11.78 11.68
C THR A 3 1.65 10.47 11.69
N THR A 4 0.95 9.40 12.04
CA THR A 4 1.38 8.03 11.81
C THR A 4 1.05 7.64 10.37
N VAL A 5 1.98 7.03 9.64
CA VAL A 5 1.72 6.50 8.29
C VAL A 5 1.68 4.97 8.33
N VAL A 6 0.62 4.38 7.76
CA VAL A 6 0.59 2.95 7.45
C VAL A 6 1.48 2.71 6.23
N CYS A 7 2.59 2.00 6.43
CA CYS A 7 3.62 1.77 5.44
C CYS A 7 3.80 0.27 5.18
N SER A 8 3.61 -0.18 3.94
CA SER A 8 3.91 -1.57 3.57
C SER A 8 5.33 -1.75 3.03
N GLY A 9 6.01 -0.66 2.66
CA GLY A 9 7.29 -0.70 1.94
C GLY A 9 7.13 -0.72 0.41
N GLY A 10 5.90 -0.75 -0.08
CA GLY A 10 5.58 -0.57 -1.50
C GLY A 10 5.57 0.90 -1.91
N LEU A 11 5.60 1.12 -3.23
CA LEU A 11 5.69 2.42 -3.90
C LEU A 11 4.80 3.48 -3.24
N ASP A 12 3.49 3.23 -3.18
CA ASP A 12 2.52 4.24 -2.74
C ASP A 12 2.73 4.61 -1.27
N SER A 13 2.93 3.61 -0.42
CA SER A 13 3.06 3.81 1.02
C SER A 13 4.36 4.53 1.40
N VAL A 14 5.45 4.27 0.66
CA VAL A 14 6.72 4.98 0.85
C VAL A 14 6.63 6.39 0.26
N SER A 15 5.97 6.59 -0.89
CA SER A 15 5.68 7.93 -1.42
C SER A 15 4.89 8.77 -0.42
N LEU A 16 3.84 8.20 0.18
CA LEU A 16 3.06 8.86 1.22
C LEU A 16 3.90 9.22 2.45
N ALA A 17 4.76 8.30 2.91
CA ALA A 17 5.65 8.57 4.03
C ALA A 17 6.58 9.76 3.75
N HIS A 18 7.16 9.83 2.54
CA HIS A 18 8.00 10.96 2.12
C HIS A 18 7.22 12.27 2.00
N MET A 19 5.97 12.23 1.49
CA MET A 19 5.09 13.40 1.45
C MET A 19 4.78 13.97 2.83
N VAL A 20 4.41 13.10 3.78
CA VAL A 20 4.09 13.50 5.16
C VAL A 20 5.37 13.98 5.87
N ALA A 21 6.51 13.33 5.65
CA ALA A 21 7.79 13.77 6.20
C ALA A 21 8.18 15.18 5.72
N ALA A 22 7.95 15.49 4.43
CA ALA A 22 8.22 16.82 3.87
C ALA A 22 7.37 17.93 4.50
N GLN A 23 6.26 17.60 5.16
CA GLN A 23 5.42 18.54 5.91
C GLN A 23 5.86 18.69 7.37
N GLY A 24 6.89 17.95 7.82
CA GLY A 24 7.36 17.96 9.20
C GLY A 24 6.39 17.31 10.19
N SER A 25 5.39 16.55 9.72
CA SER A 25 4.34 15.94 10.53
C SER A 25 4.53 14.44 10.80
N LEU A 26 5.43 13.78 10.07
CA LEU A 26 5.64 12.33 10.20
C LEU A 26 6.22 11.98 11.58
N THR A 27 5.52 11.13 12.32
CA THR A 27 5.96 10.67 13.65
C THR A 27 6.48 9.25 13.65
N ARG A 28 5.91 8.36 12.82
CA ARG A 28 6.25 6.93 12.76
C ARG A 28 5.66 6.25 11.54
N LEU A 29 6.22 5.08 11.22
CA LEU A 29 5.67 4.13 10.26
C LEU A 29 5.11 2.90 11.00
N ILE A 30 3.94 2.42 10.58
CA ILE A 30 3.36 1.16 11.05
C ILE A 30 3.22 0.21 9.87
N SER A 31 3.70 -1.01 10.02
CA SER A 31 3.52 -2.11 9.08
C SER A 31 2.83 -3.29 9.75
N PHE A 32 2.27 -4.18 8.94
CA PHE A 32 1.54 -5.35 9.41
C PHE A 32 2.11 -6.63 8.79
N ASP A 33 2.53 -7.57 9.64
CA ASP A 33 2.84 -8.94 9.25
C ASP A 33 1.59 -9.78 9.52
N TYR A 34 0.82 -10.06 8.47
CA TYR A 34 -0.39 -10.87 8.55
C TYR A 34 -0.17 -12.26 7.93
N GLY A 35 1.09 -12.68 7.78
CA GLY A 35 1.42 -13.95 7.12
C GLY A 35 1.34 -13.87 5.60
N GLN A 36 1.57 -12.68 5.04
CA GLN A 36 1.71 -12.52 3.60
C GLN A 36 2.82 -13.42 3.04
N ARG A 37 2.66 -13.83 1.77
CA ARG A 37 3.54 -14.76 1.05
C ARG A 37 5.05 -14.55 1.27
N HIS A 38 5.49 -13.29 1.36
CA HIS A 38 6.87 -12.95 1.68
C HIS A 38 6.92 -11.69 2.54
N ARG A 39 8.03 -11.48 3.24
CA ARG A 39 8.23 -10.32 4.11
C ARG A 39 9.12 -9.22 3.54
N LYS A 40 9.53 -9.33 2.26
CA LYS A 40 10.43 -8.35 1.61
C LYS A 40 9.99 -6.91 1.81
N GLU A 41 8.70 -6.64 1.59
CA GLU A 41 8.11 -5.32 1.74
C GLU A 41 8.34 -4.72 3.15
N LEU A 42 8.34 -5.54 4.22
CA LEU A 42 8.61 -5.08 5.58
C LEU A 42 10.06 -4.59 5.73
N ASP A 43 11.02 -5.21 5.05
CA ASP A 43 12.42 -4.76 5.05
C ASP A 43 12.56 -3.40 4.36
N PHE A 44 11.81 -3.17 3.27
CA PHE A 44 11.75 -1.88 2.59
C PHE A 44 11.04 -0.80 3.43
N ALA A 45 9.98 -1.16 4.16
CA ALA A 45 9.35 -0.26 5.12
C ALA A 45 10.31 0.15 6.24
N ALA A 46 11.08 -0.80 6.76
CA ALA A 46 12.11 -0.53 7.77
C ALA A 46 13.23 0.37 7.22
N ALA A 47 13.65 0.16 5.98
CA ALA A 47 14.60 1.04 5.30
C ALA A 47 14.06 2.47 5.15
N ALA A 48 12.79 2.62 4.76
CA ALA A 48 12.14 3.92 4.66
C ALA A 48 12.08 4.63 6.02
N ALA A 49 11.72 3.93 7.10
CA ALA A 49 11.70 4.51 8.45
C ALA A 49 13.08 5.00 8.89
N ARG A 50 14.14 4.20 8.67
CA ARG A 50 15.53 4.59 8.96
C ARG A 50 15.94 5.86 8.20
N ARG A 51 15.60 5.93 6.91
CA ARG A 51 15.92 7.08 6.06
C ARG A 51 15.21 8.36 6.50
N LEU A 52 13.95 8.22 6.93
CA LEU A 52 13.12 9.33 7.39
C LEU A 52 13.37 9.69 8.87
N GLY A 53 14.20 8.92 9.58
CA GLY A 53 14.54 9.19 10.97
C GLY A 53 13.39 8.99 11.96
N VAL A 54 12.43 8.10 11.64
CA VAL A 54 11.25 7.86 12.48
C VAL A 54 11.18 6.39 12.96
N PRO A 55 10.52 6.11 14.10
CA PRO A 55 10.27 4.75 14.55
C PRO A 55 9.47 3.93 13.54
N HIS A 56 9.76 2.62 13.49
CA HIS A 56 9.02 1.63 12.73
C HIS A 56 8.41 0.60 13.66
N HIS A 57 7.09 0.44 13.62
CA HIS A 57 6.39 -0.61 14.35
C HIS A 57 5.87 -1.66 13.38
N VAL A 58 6.26 -2.91 13.57
CA VAL A 58 5.69 -4.05 12.84
C VAL A 58 4.72 -4.78 13.75
N ILE A 59 3.45 -4.81 13.37
CA ILE A 59 2.40 -5.49 14.12
C ILE A 59 2.24 -6.90 13.58
N ASP A 60 2.43 -7.88 14.46
CA ASP A 60 2.19 -9.29 14.16
C ASP A 60 0.68 -9.58 14.22
N MET A 61 0.10 -9.80 13.05
CA MET A 61 -1.28 -10.18 12.82
C MET A 61 -1.39 -11.60 12.24
N ARG A 62 -0.33 -12.42 12.28
CA ARG A 62 -0.34 -13.74 11.63
C ARG A 62 -1.46 -14.65 12.12
N GLY A 63 -1.82 -14.57 13.40
CA GLY A 63 -2.97 -15.31 13.94
C GLY A 63 -4.31 -14.91 13.30
N VAL A 64 -4.50 -13.62 13.02
CA VAL A 64 -5.68 -13.11 12.30
C VAL A 64 -5.59 -13.47 10.81
N GLY A 65 -4.43 -13.30 10.19
CA GLY A 65 -4.22 -13.65 8.79
C GLY A 65 -4.47 -15.13 8.50
N ALA A 66 -4.12 -16.02 9.44
CA ALA A 66 -4.35 -17.46 9.35
C ALA A 66 -5.84 -17.85 9.34
N VAL A 67 -6.75 -16.99 9.79
CA VAL A 67 -8.21 -17.22 9.71
C VAL A 67 -8.89 -16.44 8.58
N LEU A 68 -8.22 -15.44 8.01
CA LEU A 68 -8.68 -14.70 6.82
C LEU A 68 -8.30 -15.42 5.51
N THR A 69 -8.38 -16.75 5.52
CA THR A 69 -7.98 -17.61 4.39
C THR A 69 -8.87 -17.42 3.16
N GLY A 70 -8.35 -17.76 1.98
CA GLY A 70 -9.09 -17.69 0.70
C GLY A 70 -8.40 -16.86 -0.37
N SER A 71 -7.25 -16.23 -0.06
CA SER A 71 -6.47 -15.44 -1.01
C SER A 71 -5.10 -16.05 -1.31
N ALA A 72 -4.59 -15.89 -2.55
CA ALA A 72 -3.25 -16.27 -2.97
C ALA A 72 -2.13 -15.49 -2.25
N LEU A 73 -2.46 -14.42 -1.52
CA LEU A 73 -1.50 -13.67 -0.71
C LEU A 73 -1.28 -14.28 0.68
N THR A 74 -2.22 -15.11 1.16
CA THR A 74 -2.16 -15.80 2.46
C THR A 74 -2.16 -17.33 2.33
N GLY A 75 -2.49 -17.86 1.14
CA GLY A 75 -2.52 -19.28 0.82
C GLY A 75 -1.37 -19.74 -0.10
N GLY A 76 -1.32 -21.04 -0.39
CA GLY A 76 -0.29 -21.67 -1.22
C GLY A 76 -0.53 -21.61 -2.74
N ALA A 77 -1.59 -20.95 -3.21
CA ALA A 77 -1.91 -20.85 -4.63
C ALA A 77 -0.84 -20.07 -5.43
N GLU A 78 -0.71 -20.35 -6.72
CA GLU A 78 0.18 -19.60 -7.60
C GLU A 78 -0.30 -18.16 -7.79
N VAL A 79 0.65 -17.22 -7.85
CA VAL A 79 0.35 -15.82 -8.19
C VAL A 79 0.27 -15.71 -9.72
N PRO A 80 -0.90 -15.34 -10.27
CA PRO A 80 -1.12 -15.28 -11.71
C PRO A 80 -0.33 -14.14 -12.37
N ASP A 81 -0.01 -14.33 -13.65
CA ASP A 81 0.61 -13.31 -14.52
C ASP A 81 -0.48 -12.45 -15.21
N GLY A 82 -0.09 -11.27 -15.69
CA GLY A 82 -0.94 -10.41 -16.53
C GLY A 82 -1.56 -9.22 -15.80
N HIS A 83 -2.39 -8.46 -16.53
CA HIS A 83 -3.21 -7.41 -15.92
C HIS A 83 -4.32 -8.01 -15.06
N TYR A 84 -4.68 -7.22 -14.06
CA TYR A 84 -5.92 -7.23 -13.30
C TYR A 84 -7.16 -7.57 -14.15
N ALA A 85 -7.40 -8.85 -14.46
CA ALA A 85 -8.68 -9.37 -14.92
C ALA A 85 -9.57 -9.68 -13.69
N GLU A 86 -10.86 -9.33 -13.75
CA GLU A 86 -11.78 -9.29 -12.61
C GLU A 86 -11.82 -10.61 -11.80
N GLU A 87 -11.80 -11.75 -12.49
CA GLU A 87 -11.80 -13.09 -11.86
C GLU A 87 -10.49 -13.42 -11.15
N THR A 88 -9.37 -13.00 -11.72
CA THR A 88 -8.02 -13.30 -11.20
C THR A 88 -7.72 -12.47 -9.95
N MET A 89 -8.29 -11.27 -9.86
CA MET A 89 -8.16 -10.37 -8.70
C MET A 89 -8.91 -10.85 -7.46
N ARG A 90 -10.07 -11.52 -7.61
CA ARG A 90 -10.83 -12.05 -6.46
C ARG A 90 -9.99 -13.01 -5.63
N ILE A 91 -9.08 -13.74 -6.28
CA ILE A 91 -8.19 -14.70 -5.64
C ILE A 91 -7.14 -13.99 -4.76
N THR A 92 -6.90 -12.68 -4.88
CA THR A 92 -5.94 -11.98 -4.01
C THR A 92 -6.61 -11.21 -2.86
N VAL A 93 -7.94 -11.09 -2.84
CA VAL A 93 -8.67 -10.30 -1.85
C VAL A 93 -8.66 -11.00 -0.49
N VAL A 94 -8.14 -10.31 0.52
CA VAL A 94 -8.30 -10.69 1.93
C VAL A 94 -9.49 -9.87 2.47
N PRO A 95 -10.60 -10.51 2.88
CA PRO A 95 -11.80 -9.79 3.30
C PRO A 95 -11.52 -8.77 4.41
N ASN A 96 -11.95 -7.51 4.20
CA ASN A 96 -11.93 -6.43 5.18
C ASN A 96 -10.53 -6.12 5.79
N ARG A 97 -9.46 -6.46 5.08
CA ARG A 97 -8.07 -6.31 5.56
C ARG A 97 -7.75 -4.87 5.95
N ASN A 98 -8.09 -3.90 5.11
CA ASN A 98 -7.73 -2.50 5.37
C ASN A 98 -8.43 -1.97 6.62
N ALA A 99 -9.69 -2.32 6.85
CA ALA A 99 -10.42 -1.88 8.04
C ALA A 99 -9.78 -2.39 9.33
N ILE A 100 -9.37 -3.66 9.37
CA ILE A 100 -8.70 -4.25 10.54
C ILE A 100 -7.37 -3.54 10.81
N MET A 101 -6.54 -3.38 9.78
CA MET A 101 -5.25 -2.71 9.88
C MET A 101 -5.39 -1.25 10.31
N LEU A 102 -6.34 -0.52 9.71
CA LEU A 102 -6.61 0.87 10.08
C LEU A 102 -7.12 0.99 11.51
N THR A 103 -7.96 0.06 11.97
CA THR A 103 -8.46 0.06 13.37
C THR A 103 -7.31 -0.08 14.36
N ILE A 104 -6.35 -0.97 14.08
CA ILE A 104 -5.14 -1.12 14.91
C ILE A 104 -4.29 0.16 14.85
N ALA A 105 -4.07 0.72 13.65
CA ALA A 105 -3.28 1.93 13.48
C ALA A 105 -3.89 3.13 14.23
N PHE A 106 -5.21 3.28 14.24
CA PHE A 106 -5.92 4.33 14.99
C PHE A 106 -5.75 4.14 16.50
N GLY A 107 -5.94 2.93 17.02
CA GLY A 107 -5.72 2.65 18.45
C GLY A 107 -4.29 2.98 18.89
N MET A 108 -3.30 2.63 18.08
CA MET A 108 -1.90 2.99 18.33
C MET A 108 -1.66 4.50 18.27
N ALA A 109 -2.15 5.18 17.24
CA ALA A 109 -2.00 6.61 17.08
C ALA A 109 -2.61 7.38 18.25
N ALA A 110 -3.80 6.97 18.72
CA ALA A 110 -4.47 7.55 19.87
C ALA A 110 -3.65 7.38 21.16
N ALA A 111 -3.18 6.15 21.44
CA ALA A 111 -2.37 5.86 22.62
C ALA A 111 -1.03 6.61 22.64
N MET A 112 -0.50 6.94 21.46
CA MET A 112 0.78 7.62 21.29
C MET A 112 0.65 9.15 21.09
N GLY A 113 -0.57 9.70 21.15
CA GLY A 113 -0.83 11.14 21.06
C GLY A 113 -0.58 11.73 19.67
N ASP A 114 -0.80 10.95 18.62
CA ASP A 114 -0.87 11.46 17.25
C ASP A 114 -2.24 12.06 16.96
N GLU A 115 -2.32 12.87 15.91
CA GLU A 115 -3.53 13.60 15.51
C GLU A 115 -4.09 13.08 14.18
N ALA A 116 -3.33 12.24 13.47
CA ALA A 116 -3.75 11.63 12.22
C ALA A 116 -3.09 10.27 11.96
N VAL A 117 -3.82 9.46 11.19
CA VAL A 117 -3.30 8.25 10.54
C VAL A 117 -3.45 8.43 9.03
N ALA A 118 -2.35 8.31 8.31
CA ALA A 118 -2.34 8.38 6.86
C ALA A 118 -2.18 6.98 6.23
N THR A 119 -2.92 6.72 5.15
CA THR A 119 -2.81 5.49 4.37
C THR A 119 -2.81 5.80 2.87
N ALA A 120 -2.06 5.00 2.11
CA ALA A 120 -1.85 5.18 0.69
C ALA A 120 -2.91 4.46 -0.17
N VAL A 121 -4.11 4.23 0.38
CA VAL A 121 -5.22 3.69 -0.41
C VAL A 121 -5.49 4.61 -1.59
N HIS A 122 -5.65 4.00 -2.77
CA HIS A 122 -5.99 4.71 -3.98
C HIS A 122 -7.15 4.00 -4.67
N GLY A 123 -8.06 4.78 -5.23
CA GLY A 123 -9.24 4.26 -5.92
C GLY A 123 -9.00 3.87 -7.38
N GLY A 124 -7.77 4.02 -7.89
CA GLY A 124 -7.44 3.74 -9.30
C GLY A 124 -8.03 2.41 -9.76
N ASP A 125 -8.79 2.45 -10.88
CA ASP A 125 -9.43 1.43 -11.74
C ASP A 125 -9.86 0.05 -11.20
N HIS A 126 -9.64 -0.27 -9.93
CA HIS A 126 -9.81 -1.59 -9.36
C HIS A 126 -11.13 -1.61 -8.61
N PHE A 127 -12.21 -1.94 -9.34
CA PHE A 127 -13.55 -2.15 -8.78
C PHE A 127 -13.61 -3.18 -7.64
N ILE A 128 -12.52 -3.88 -7.32
CA ILE A 128 -12.52 -5.08 -6.47
C ILE A 128 -12.16 -4.84 -5.01
N TYR A 129 -11.63 -3.68 -4.64
CA TYR A 129 -11.30 -3.35 -3.24
C TYR A 129 -12.28 -2.31 -2.68
N PRO A 130 -13.44 -2.73 -2.13
CA PRO A 130 -14.41 -1.79 -1.55
C PRO A 130 -13.83 -1.02 -0.35
N ASP A 131 -12.86 -1.60 0.36
CA ASP A 131 -12.15 -1.04 1.51
C ASP A 131 -11.00 -0.08 1.11
N CYS A 132 -11.01 0.42 -0.12
CA CYS A 132 -10.16 1.50 -0.62
C CYS A 132 -10.96 2.71 -1.14
N ARG A 133 -12.30 2.66 -1.08
CA ARG A 133 -13.18 3.66 -1.70
C ARG A 133 -13.50 4.83 -0.77
N PRO A 134 -13.86 6.02 -1.30
CA PRO A 134 -14.26 7.17 -0.50
C PRO A 134 -15.36 6.86 0.54
N ALA A 135 -16.39 6.11 0.14
CA ALA A 135 -17.48 5.71 1.04
C ALA A 135 -16.98 4.88 2.24
N PHE A 136 -15.97 4.03 2.03
CA PHE A 136 -15.34 3.30 3.13
C PHE A 136 -14.53 4.24 4.03
N THR A 137 -13.71 5.11 3.46
CA THR A 137 -12.86 6.03 4.25
C THR A 137 -13.69 7.00 5.09
N GLU A 138 -14.82 7.49 4.56
CA GLU A 138 -15.76 8.34 5.28
C GLU A 138 -16.47 7.58 6.41
N ALA A 139 -17.01 6.38 6.12
CA ALA A 139 -17.65 5.55 7.13
C ALA A 139 -16.67 5.13 8.25
N PHE A 140 -15.42 4.83 7.88
CA PHE A 140 -14.37 4.50 8.84
C PHE A 140 -14.04 5.69 9.74
N GLN A 141 -13.92 6.90 9.19
CA GLN A 141 -13.70 8.11 9.99
C GLN A 141 -14.83 8.33 11.01
N HIS A 142 -16.10 8.26 10.58
CA HIS A 142 -17.23 8.42 11.49
C HIS A 142 -17.26 7.35 12.59
N MET A 143 -16.94 6.10 12.24
CA MET A 143 -16.84 5.01 13.21
C MET A 143 -15.73 5.30 14.25
N GLN A 144 -14.56 5.76 13.81
CA GLN A 144 -13.44 6.08 14.72
C GLN A 144 -13.71 7.31 15.58
N ASP A 145 -14.38 8.34 15.05
CA ASP A 145 -14.81 9.50 15.83
C ASP A 145 -15.72 9.06 17.00
N ALA A 146 -16.64 8.12 16.76
CA ALA A 146 -17.48 7.55 17.82
C ALA A 146 -16.70 6.64 18.78
N ALA A 147 -15.78 5.83 18.26
CA ALA A 147 -15.01 4.88 19.07
C ALA A 147 -14.01 5.55 20.02
N LEU A 148 -13.54 6.75 19.68
CA LEU A 148 -12.52 7.50 20.43
C LEU A 148 -13.08 8.78 21.08
N ASP A 149 -14.40 8.95 21.11
CA ASP A 149 -15.04 10.11 21.71
C ASP A 149 -14.63 10.30 23.19
N GLY A 150 -14.31 11.54 23.55
CA GLY A 150 -13.77 11.90 24.87
C GLY A 150 -12.35 11.39 25.16
N TYR A 151 -11.73 10.60 24.27
CA TYR A 151 -10.38 10.06 24.45
C TYR A 151 -9.35 10.70 23.52
N ALA A 152 -9.58 10.67 22.20
CA ALA A 152 -8.66 11.20 21.20
C ALA A 152 -9.39 11.64 19.94
N GLN A 153 -8.86 12.67 19.27
CA GLN A 153 -9.38 13.13 17.97
C GLN A 153 -8.33 12.86 16.89
N LEU A 154 -8.63 11.89 16.01
CA LEU A 154 -7.75 11.48 14.92
C LEU A 154 -8.41 11.72 13.56
N ARG A 155 -7.61 12.14 12.57
CA ARG A 155 -8.05 12.21 11.17
C ARG A 155 -7.43 11.11 10.32
N LEU A 156 -8.26 10.45 9.50
CA LEU A 156 -7.83 9.57 8.44
C LEU A 156 -7.40 10.42 7.23
N LEU A 157 -6.16 10.27 6.80
CA LEU A 157 -5.64 10.94 5.60
C LEU A 157 -5.46 9.93 4.48
N THR A 158 -6.19 10.12 3.39
CA THR A 158 -6.12 9.28 2.18
C THR A 158 -5.85 10.15 0.94
N PRO A 159 -4.68 10.80 0.84
CA PRO A 159 -4.42 11.80 -0.21
C PRO A 159 -4.44 11.21 -1.63
N PHE A 160 -4.35 9.89 -1.76
CA PHE A 160 -4.34 9.18 -3.04
C PHE A 160 -5.68 8.55 -3.42
N VAL A 161 -6.73 8.67 -2.61
CA VAL A 161 -8.01 7.97 -2.85
C VAL A 161 -8.64 8.32 -4.21
N HIS A 162 -8.38 9.53 -4.72
CA HIS A 162 -8.83 10.00 -6.04
C HIS A 162 -7.70 10.16 -7.08
N ARG A 163 -6.52 9.60 -6.81
CA ARG A 163 -5.33 9.73 -7.66
C ARG A 163 -5.10 8.45 -8.46
N THR A 164 -4.61 8.62 -9.68
CA THR A 164 -4.12 7.50 -10.48
C THR A 164 -2.77 7.04 -9.94
N LYS A 165 -2.34 5.82 -10.32
CA LYS A 165 -1.01 5.34 -9.96
C LYS A 165 0.10 6.23 -10.54
N ALA A 166 -0.09 6.77 -11.73
CA ALA A 166 0.83 7.71 -12.36
C ALA A 166 0.95 9.02 -11.54
N ASP A 167 -0.16 9.54 -11.01
CA ASP A 167 -0.13 10.70 -10.12
C ASP A 167 0.68 10.41 -8.84
N ILE A 168 0.57 9.19 -8.28
CA ILE A 168 1.34 8.77 -7.09
C ILE A 168 2.84 8.72 -7.41
N VAL A 169 3.21 8.25 -8.61
CA VAL A 169 4.62 8.26 -9.06
C VAL A 169 5.11 9.69 -9.22
N ALA A 170 4.35 10.57 -9.87
CA ALA A 170 4.71 11.98 -10.03
C ALA A 170 4.87 12.69 -8.69
N GLU A 171 3.96 12.45 -7.75
CA GLU A 171 4.00 13.03 -6.41
C GLU A 171 5.15 12.46 -5.58
N GLY A 172 5.41 11.15 -5.67
CA GLY A 172 6.56 10.53 -5.04
C GLY A 172 7.87 11.11 -5.54
N ALA A 173 8.01 11.35 -6.86
CA ALA A 173 9.18 11.99 -7.45
C ALA A 173 9.35 13.44 -6.95
N ARG A 174 8.25 14.20 -6.87
CA ARG A 174 8.24 15.57 -6.33
C ARG A 174 8.76 15.64 -4.90
N HIS A 175 8.56 14.58 -4.12
CA HIS A 175 9.01 14.46 -2.73
C HIS A 175 10.30 13.65 -2.54
N GLY A 176 11.02 13.34 -3.62
CA GLY A 176 12.30 12.62 -3.54
C GLY A 176 12.16 11.20 -3.01
N THR A 177 11.07 10.52 -3.33
CA THR A 177 10.85 9.11 -2.97
C THR A 177 11.91 8.24 -3.65
N PRO A 178 12.70 7.45 -2.90
CA PRO A 178 13.74 6.60 -3.47
C PRO A 178 13.11 5.33 -4.01
N PHE A 179 12.55 5.41 -5.21
CA PHE A 179 11.76 4.33 -5.80
C PHE A 179 12.51 3.01 -5.96
N ALA A 180 13.85 3.04 -6.11
CA ALA A 180 14.70 1.85 -6.13
C ALA A 180 14.64 1.05 -4.82
N GLU A 181 14.30 1.72 -3.71
CA GLU A 181 14.17 1.15 -2.37
C GLU A 181 12.70 0.98 -2.00
N THR A 182 11.88 0.48 -2.93
CA THR A 182 10.48 0.11 -2.68
C THR A 182 10.15 -1.25 -3.30
N TRP A 183 9.22 -2.00 -2.72
CA TRP A 183 8.85 -3.34 -3.18
C TRP A 183 7.37 -3.46 -3.52
N SER A 184 7.07 -3.77 -4.77
CA SER A 184 5.70 -3.93 -5.26
C SER A 184 5.36 -5.37 -5.65
N CYS A 185 6.35 -6.20 -5.97
CA CYS A 185 6.15 -7.52 -6.56
C CYS A 185 5.51 -8.51 -5.59
N TYR A 186 4.43 -9.20 -5.99
CA TYR A 186 3.81 -10.25 -5.18
C TYR A 186 4.57 -11.58 -5.12
N LYS A 187 5.45 -11.86 -6.09
CA LYS A 187 6.14 -13.16 -6.16
C LYS A 187 7.30 -13.29 -5.17
N GLY A 188 7.90 -12.18 -4.75
CA GLY A 188 8.96 -12.20 -3.73
C GLY A 188 10.32 -12.76 -4.17
N GLY A 189 10.61 -12.79 -5.48
CA GLY A 189 11.88 -13.25 -6.05
C GLY A 189 13.09 -12.38 -5.67
N ALA A 190 14.26 -12.67 -6.22
CA ALA A 190 15.47 -11.87 -5.96
C ALA A 190 15.29 -10.41 -6.41
N VAL A 191 14.69 -10.23 -7.59
CA VAL A 191 14.23 -8.95 -8.15
C VAL A 191 12.72 -9.03 -8.44
N HIS A 192 12.11 -7.93 -8.90
CA HIS A 192 10.68 -7.94 -9.23
C HIS A 192 10.44 -8.84 -10.45
N CYS A 193 9.40 -9.66 -10.45
CA CYS A 193 9.19 -10.60 -11.56
C CYS A 193 8.84 -9.93 -12.90
N GLY A 194 8.32 -8.69 -12.88
CA GLY A 194 7.88 -7.98 -14.09
C GLY A 194 6.52 -8.43 -14.65
N ARG A 195 5.96 -9.54 -14.14
CA ARG A 195 4.78 -10.20 -14.74
C ARG A 195 3.51 -10.22 -13.89
N CYS A 196 3.62 -10.14 -12.57
CA CYS A 196 2.44 -10.06 -11.70
C CYS A 196 1.75 -8.70 -11.81
N GLY A 197 0.45 -8.63 -11.50
CA GLY A 197 -0.36 -7.42 -11.64
C GLY A 197 0.27 -6.15 -11.07
N THR A 198 0.85 -6.19 -9.86
CA THR A 198 1.51 -5.01 -9.26
C THR A 198 2.82 -4.59 -9.92
N CYS A 199 3.55 -5.51 -10.56
CA CYS A 199 4.71 -5.17 -11.38
C CYS A 199 4.26 -4.49 -12.66
N VAL A 200 3.21 -5.01 -13.29
CA VAL A 200 2.63 -4.44 -14.51
C VAL A 200 2.09 -3.03 -14.25
N GLU A 201 1.28 -2.85 -13.20
CA GLU A 201 0.76 -1.53 -12.79
C GLU A 201 1.88 -0.56 -12.45
N ARG A 202 2.92 -1.00 -11.73
CA ARG A 202 4.09 -0.16 -11.45
C ARG A 202 4.74 0.33 -12.74
N ARG A 203 5.03 -0.57 -13.69
CA ARG A 203 5.65 -0.21 -14.97
C ARG A 203 4.80 0.77 -15.77
N GLU A 204 3.50 0.50 -15.85
CA GLU A 204 2.53 1.38 -16.50
C GLU A 204 2.52 2.78 -15.85
N ALA A 205 2.48 2.84 -14.51
CA ALA A 205 2.45 4.10 -13.78
C ALA A 205 3.69 4.96 -14.02
N PHE A 206 4.90 4.38 -13.99
CA PHE A 206 6.13 5.10 -14.31
C PHE A 206 6.15 5.58 -15.76
N HIS A 207 5.70 4.73 -16.69
CA HIS A 207 5.61 5.08 -18.10
C HIS A 207 4.66 6.28 -18.32
N LEU A 208 3.44 6.21 -17.78
CA LEU A 208 2.44 7.28 -17.88
C LEU A 208 2.88 8.58 -17.19
N ALA A 209 3.63 8.48 -16.08
CA ALA A 209 4.18 9.63 -15.38
C ALA A 209 5.40 10.25 -16.08
N GLY A 210 5.93 9.63 -17.15
CA GLY A 210 7.14 10.08 -17.84
C GLY A 210 8.41 10.00 -16.97
N ILE A 211 8.41 9.16 -15.94
CA ILE A 211 9.50 9.02 -14.98
C ILE A 211 10.18 7.65 -15.20
N PRO A 212 11.51 7.58 -15.30
CA PRO A 212 12.21 6.29 -15.38
C PRO A 212 11.97 5.44 -14.14
N ASP A 213 11.51 4.20 -14.33
CA ASP A 213 11.39 3.23 -13.25
C ASP A 213 12.77 2.63 -12.92
N PRO A 214 13.33 2.85 -11.71
CA PRO A 214 14.67 2.36 -11.36
C PRO A 214 14.69 0.89 -10.94
N THR A 215 13.55 0.19 -10.99
CA THR A 215 13.41 -1.17 -10.48
C THR A 215 14.02 -2.19 -11.43
N ALA A 216 14.76 -3.16 -10.89
CA ALA A 216 15.23 -4.31 -11.64
C ALA A 216 14.10 -5.35 -11.78
N TYR A 217 13.92 -5.89 -12.98
CA TYR A 217 12.90 -6.88 -13.29
C TYR A 217 13.49 -8.13 -13.92
N GLU A 218 12.92 -9.30 -13.63
CA GLU A 218 13.21 -10.55 -14.36
C GLU A 218 12.71 -10.46 -15.81
N ASP A 219 11.53 -9.88 -16.02
CA ASP A 219 10.94 -9.63 -17.33
C ASP A 219 10.46 -8.16 -17.43
N ALA A 220 11.36 -7.27 -17.89
CA ALA A 220 11.14 -5.84 -17.84
C ALA A 220 10.10 -5.30 -18.84
N ASP A 221 9.71 -6.10 -19.84
CA ASP A 221 8.92 -5.65 -20.99
C ASP A 221 7.55 -6.31 -21.09
N PHE A 222 7.27 -7.39 -20.34
CA PHE A 222 5.97 -8.06 -20.29
C PHE A 222 4.77 -7.13 -20.11
N TRP A 223 4.93 -6.06 -19.31
CA TRP A 223 3.86 -5.10 -19.06
C TRP A 223 3.28 -4.47 -20.35
N ARG A 224 4.08 -4.29 -21.41
CA ARG A 224 3.59 -3.74 -22.70
C ARG A 224 2.62 -4.70 -23.38
N GLN A 225 2.94 -6.00 -23.36
CA GLN A 225 2.05 -7.03 -23.87
C GLN A 225 0.77 -7.06 -23.06
N ALA A 226 0.90 -7.06 -21.74
CA ALA A 226 -0.25 -7.10 -20.84
C ALA A 226 -1.22 -5.92 -21.11
N ILE A 227 -0.73 -4.69 -21.24
CA ILE A 227 -1.59 -3.51 -21.53
C ILE A 227 -2.26 -3.67 -22.91
N ALA A 228 -1.51 -4.12 -23.91
CA ALA A 228 -2.03 -4.30 -25.27
C ALA A 228 -3.13 -5.36 -25.36
N GLU A 229 -3.14 -6.33 -24.45
CA GLU A 229 -4.19 -7.33 -24.30
C GLU A 229 -5.42 -6.74 -23.58
N ARG A 230 -5.23 -5.90 -22.55
CA ARG A 230 -6.32 -5.18 -21.85
C ARG A 230 -7.13 -4.31 -22.81
N GLY A 231 -6.49 -3.60 -23.75
CA GLY A 231 -7.17 -2.73 -24.70
C GLY A 231 -8.03 -3.45 -25.76
N ARG A 232 -7.99 -4.79 -25.81
CA ARG A 232 -8.76 -5.62 -26.76
C ARG A 232 -9.96 -6.32 -26.12
N ALA A 233 -10.05 -6.31 -24.79
CA ALA A 233 -11.14 -6.90 -24.00
C ALA A 233 -12.19 -5.84 -23.67
#